data_AF-A0A3M1BMS6-F1
#
_entry.id   AF-A0A3M1BMS6-F1
#
_cell.length_a   1.000
_cell.length_b   1.000
_cell.length_c   1.000
_cell.angle_alpha   90.00
_cell.angle_beta   90.00
_cell.angle_gamma   90.00
#
_symmetry.space_group_name_H-M   'P 1'
#
loop_
_entity.id
_entity.type
_entity.pdbx_description
1 polymer ?
#
loop_
_entity_poly.entity_id
_entity_poly.type
_entity_poly.pdbx_seq_one_letter_code
_entity_poly.pdbx_strand_id
1 'polypeptide(L)'
;MDEIIVGKYVVKTDRYYTKDHEWALVKGNRAWIGITDYAQKELGDVVYVDLPQVGESYESGDTIANVESVKSVSPIYAPLSGTVVEINEVLNDEPHLMNESPYEDGWLAVIELSDPMEVEDLMPAEDYAQLLVEIIKDEKGETVKLGLPEEEEERFEESLEALPEEELGYEERER
;
A
#
# COMPACT_ATOMS: atom_id res chain seq x y z
N MET A 1 -11.19 -10.56 -9.42
CA MET A 1 -11.23 -9.40 -8.52
C MET A 1 -9.81 -9.24 -8.08
N ASP A 2 -9.22 -8.09 -8.39
CA ASP A 2 -7.76 -7.94 -8.34
C ASP A 2 -7.32 -7.13 -7.10
N GLU A 3 -8.30 -6.67 -6.30
CA GLU A 3 -8.12 -5.79 -5.15
C GLU A 3 -9.17 -6.05 -4.04
N ILE A 4 -8.76 -5.81 -2.79
CA ILE A 4 -9.57 -5.77 -1.56
C ILE A 4 -9.46 -4.36 -0.98
N ILE A 5 -10.59 -3.76 -0.58
CA ILE A 5 -10.63 -2.43 0.02
C ILE A 5 -10.79 -2.54 1.54
N VAL A 6 -9.90 -1.88 2.27
CA VAL A 6 -9.92 -1.79 3.74
C VAL A 6 -10.00 -0.32 4.15
N GLY A 7 -11.22 0.19 4.32
CA GLY A 7 -11.43 1.62 4.56
C GLY A 7 -10.93 2.47 3.38
N LYS A 8 -9.84 3.21 3.57
CA LYS A 8 -9.20 4.02 2.51
C LYS A 8 -7.99 3.34 1.86
N TYR A 9 -7.69 2.10 2.25
CA TYR A 9 -6.49 1.39 1.84
C TYR A 9 -6.83 0.33 0.79
N VAL A 10 -5.96 0.21 -0.21
CA VAL A 10 -6.07 -0.80 -1.27
C VAL A 10 -5.08 -1.93 -1.00
N VAL A 11 -5.54 -3.18 -1.15
CA VAL A 11 -4.71 -4.40 -1.09
C VAL A 11 -4.89 -5.15 -2.41
N LYS A 12 -3.81 -5.43 -3.15
CA LYS A 12 -3.83 -6.20 -4.40
C LYS A 12 -3.85 -7.70 -4.10
N THR A 13 -4.60 -8.48 -4.86
CA THR A 13 -4.75 -9.92 -4.60
C THR A 13 -3.72 -10.80 -5.33
N ASP A 14 -2.83 -10.21 -6.13
CA ASP A 14 -1.87 -10.92 -6.99
C ASP A 14 -0.49 -11.12 -6.34
N ARG A 15 -0.32 -10.71 -5.08
CA ARG A 15 0.97 -10.66 -4.38
C ARG A 15 0.82 -11.05 -2.91
N TYR A 16 1.96 -11.30 -2.28
CA TYR A 16 2.06 -11.61 -0.86
C TYR A 16 2.51 -10.40 -0.05
N TYR A 17 2.32 -10.45 1.26
CA TYR A 17 2.51 -9.31 2.16
C TYR A 17 3.25 -9.70 3.43
N THR A 18 3.92 -8.72 4.04
CA THR A 18 4.58 -8.85 5.35
C THR A 18 3.77 -8.11 6.43
N LYS A 19 4.11 -8.37 7.70
CA LYS A 19 3.54 -7.64 8.83
C LYS A 19 4.07 -6.21 8.93
N ASP A 20 5.24 -5.98 8.35
CA ASP A 20 5.93 -4.68 8.29
C ASP A 20 5.52 -3.85 7.06
N HIS A 21 4.45 -4.28 6.36
CA HIS A 21 3.77 -3.54 5.30
C HIS A 21 4.56 -3.40 3.98
N GLU A 22 5.38 -4.40 3.68
CA GLU A 22 5.92 -4.66 2.34
C GLU A 22 5.06 -5.65 1.55
N TRP A 23 5.25 -5.67 0.23
CA TRP A 23 4.67 -6.68 -0.65
C TRP A 23 5.73 -7.37 -1.50
N ALA A 24 5.42 -8.61 -1.92
CA ALA A 24 6.22 -9.41 -2.83
C ALA A 24 5.34 -10.00 -3.96
N LEU A 25 5.55 -9.56 -5.20
CA LEU A 25 4.92 -10.13 -6.39
C LEU A 25 5.85 -11.17 -7.01
N VAL A 26 5.53 -12.44 -6.79
CA VAL A 26 6.37 -13.58 -7.20
C VAL A 26 6.01 -14.04 -8.61
N LYS A 27 7.00 -14.10 -9.50
CA LYS A 27 6.86 -14.66 -10.86
C LYS A 27 8.03 -15.60 -11.16
N GLY A 28 7.78 -16.90 -11.09
CA GLY A 28 8.82 -17.91 -11.28
C GLY A 28 9.81 -17.89 -10.12
N ASN A 29 11.10 -17.65 -10.42
CA ASN A 29 12.16 -17.56 -9.41
C ASN A 29 12.51 -16.12 -8.99
N ARG A 30 11.70 -15.13 -9.39
CA ARG A 30 11.92 -13.73 -9.07
C ARG A 30 10.75 -13.16 -8.29
N ALA A 31 11.04 -12.20 -7.42
CA ALA A 31 10.03 -11.41 -6.72
C ALA A 31 10.30 -9.92 -6.91
N TRP A 32 9.28 -9.18 -7.32
CA TRP A 32 9.26 -7.72 -7.23
C TRP A 32 8.83 -7.37 -5.81
N ILE A 33 9.51 -6.40 -5.21
CA ILE A 33 9.23 -5.95 -3.85
C ILE A 33 8.92 -4.46 -3.81
N GLY A 34 8.13 -4.04 -2.83
CA GLY A 34 7.81 -2.62 -2.59
C GLY A 34 7.03 -2.44 -1.29
N ILE A 35 6.52 -1.23 -1.07
CA ILE A 35 5.72 -0.92 0.13
C ILE A 35 4.23 -0.88 -0.22
N THR A 36 3.39 -1.16 0.77
CA THR A 36 1.94 -1.14 0.57
C THR A 36 1.36 0.28 0.55
N ASP A 37 0.13 0.40 0.04
CA ASP A 37 -0.65 1.64 0.12
C ASP A 37 -0.90 2.09 1.58
N TYR A 38 -0.96 1.15 2.52
CA TYR A 38 -0.96 1.48 3.94
C TYR A 38 0.35 2.15 4.36
N ALA A 39 1.48 1.51 4.07
CA ALA A 39 2.80 2.02 4.47
C ALA A 39 3.07 3.43 3.94
N GLN A 40 2.81 3.69 2.66
CA GLN A 40 3.07 5.02 2.07
C GLN A 40 2.23 6.12 2.73
N LYS A 41 0.96 5.83 3.09
CA LYS A 41 0.08 6.78 3.79
C LYS A 41 0.57 7.09 5.20
N GLU A 42 1.09 6.09 5.90
CA GLU A 42 1.64 6.29 7.24
C GLU A 42 2.98 7.06 7.19
N LEU A 43 3.85 6.74 6.22
CA LEU A 43 5.09 7.49 5.94
C LEU A 43 4.81 8.96 5.59
N GLY A 44 3.74 9.24 4.84
CA GLY A 44 3.47 10.54 4.25
C GLY A 44 4.32 10.78 3.00
N ASP A 45 4.55 12.06 2.68
CA ASP A 45 5.23 12.45 1.43
C ASP A 45 6.67 11.93 1.39
N VAL A 46 6.94 10.98 0.50
CA VAL A 46 8.26 10.37 0.28
C VAL A 46 9.11 11.33 -0.53
N VAL A 47 10.32 11.61 -0.04
CA VAL A 47 11.25 12.58 -0.62
C VAL A 47 12.57 11.96 -1.06
N TYR A 48 12.90 10.77 -0.57
CA TYR A 48 14.11 10.06 -0.95
C TYR A 48 14.00 8.55 -0.68
N VAL A 49 14.68 7.75 -1.50
CA VAL A 49 14.75 6.29 -1.38
C VAL A 49 16.21 5.86 -1.50
N ASP A 50 16.73 5.20 -0.47
CA ASP A 50 18.04 4.56 -0.46
C ASP A 50 17.91 3.15 -1.03
N LEU A 51 18.08 3.02 -2.35
CA LEU A 51 17.94 1.75 -3.08
C LEU A 51 19.11 0.79 -2.80
N PRO A 52 18.88 -0.53 -2.80
CA PRO A 52 19.95 -1.52 -2.71
C PRO A 52 20.83 -1.52 -3.97
N GLN A 53 21.96 -2.24 -3.94
CA GLN A 53 22.78 -2.43 -5.13
C GLN A 53 22.47 -3.77 -5.82
N VAL A 54 22.46 -3.74 -7.16
CA VAL A 54 22.38 -4.98 -7.96
C VAL A 54 23.59 -5.88 -7.64
N GLY A 55 23.30 -7.13 -7.32
CA GLY A 55 24.27 -8.14 -6.92
C GLY A 55 24.44 -8.33 -5.41
N GLU A 56 23.84 -7.46 -4.58
CA GLU A 56 23.79 -7.67 -3.13
C GLU A 56 22.76 -8.76 -2.76
N SER A 57 23.06 -9.50 -1.71
CA SER A 57 22.18 -10.55 -1.17
C SER A 57 21.66 -10.15 0.20
N TYR A 58 20.41 -10.47 0.45
CA TYR A 58 19.70 -10.23 1.70
C TYR A 58 19.00 -11.51 2.14
N GLU A 59 18.93 -11.73 3.45
CA GLU A 59 18.06 -12.73 4.05
C GLU A 59 16.68 -12.11 4.32
N SER A 60 15.63 -12.91 4.41
CA SER A 60 14.30 -12.44 4.82
C SER A 60 14.38 -11.71 6.17
N GLY A 61 13.79 -10.51 6.22
CA GLY A 61 13.82 -9.61 7.37
C GLY A 61 15.06 -8.70 7.47
N ASP A 62 16.06 -8.84 6.59
CA ASP A 62 17.15 -7.86 6.51
C ASP A 62 16.63 -6.53 5.95
N THR A 63 17.26 -5.41 6.34
CA THR A 63 16.97 -4.10 5.75
C THR A 63 17.53 -4.03 4.32
N ILE A 64 16.65 -3.98 3.33
CA ILE A 64 17.01 -3.92 1.90
C ILE A 64 17.07 -2.48 1.38
N ALA A 65 16.34 -1.56 2.01
CA ALA A 65 16.33 -0.15 1.65
C ALA A 65 15.92 0.74 2.82
N ASN A 66 16.13 2.04 2.68
CA ASN A 66 15.54 3.05 3.57
C ASN A 66 14.68 4.01 2.76
N VAL A 67 13.49 4.33 3.25
CA VAL A 67 12.61 5.33 2.67
C VAL A 67 12.56 6.54 3.59
N GLU A 68 12.88 7.71 3.05
CA GLU A 68 12.80 8.98 3.76
C GLU A 68 11.59 9.77 3.29
N SER A 69 10.76 10.17 4.24
CA SER A 69 9.64 11.06 4.07
C SER A 69 9.89 12.40 4.76
N VAL A 70 8.99 13.36 4.55
CA VAL A 70 8.99 14.63 5.31
C VAL A 70 8.83 14.44 6.83
N LYS A 71 8.43 13.24 7.29
CA LYS A 71 8.18 12.92 8.69
C LYS A 71 9.30 12.08 9.33
N SER A 72 9.83 11.10 8.61
CA SER A 72 10.70 10.08 9.17
C SER A 72 11.56 9.38 8.12
N VAL A 73 12.61 8.71 8.59
CA VAL A 73 13.34 7.70 7.82
C VAL A 73 12.90 6.33 8.35
N SER A 74 12.44 5.46 7.46
CA SER A 74 11.97 4.12 7.81
C SER A 74 12.74 3.06 7.03
N PRO A 75 13.23 2.00 7.70
CA PRO A 75 13.79 0.85 7.01
C PRO A 75 12.68 0.09 6.29
N ILE A 76 13.01 -0.48 5.13
CA ILE A 76 12.19 -1.44 4.39
C ILE A 76 12.89 -2.80 4.48
N TYR A 77 12.14 -3.83 4.84
CA TYR A 77 12.68 -5.16 5.03
C TYR A 77 12.50 -6.04 3.79
N ALA A 78 13.46 -6.91 3.53
CA ALA A 78 13.36 -7.91 2.47
C ALA A 78 12.28 -8.94 2.85
N PRO A 79 11.20 -9.11 2.05
CA PRO A 79 10.18 -10.11 2.36
C PRO A 79 10.72 -11.55 2.23
N LEU A 80 11.66 -11.76 1.30
CA LEU A 80 12.23 -13.06 0.95
C LEU A 80 13.74 -12.94 0.80
N SER A 81 14.44 -14.02 1.09
CA SER A 81 15.88 -14.16 0.91
C SER A 81 16.22 -14.25 -0.58
N GLY A 82 17.21 -13.48 -1.02
CA GLY A 82 17.57 -13.44 -2.44
C GLY A 82 18.69 -12.47 -2.78
N THR A 83 19.06 -12.48 -4.06
CA THR A 83 20.03 -11.52 -4.64
C THR A 83 19.30 -10.49 -5.48
N VAL A 84 19.61 -9.21 -5.30
CA VAL A 84 19.05 -8.13 -6.10
C VAL A 84 19.55 -8.25 -7.54
N VAL A 85 18.62 -8.37 -8.48
CA VAL A 85 18.90 -8.47 -9.92
C VAL A 85 18.46 -7.25 -10.71
N GLU A 86 17.61 -6.40 -10.12
CA GLU A 86 17.10 -5.18 -10.72
C GLU A 86 16.68 -4.19 -9.63
N ILE A 87 16.82 -2.89 -9.88
CA ILE A 87 16.34 -1.83 -8.99
C ILE A 87 15.53 -0.82 -9.80
N ASN A 88 14.59 -0.14 -9.14
CA ASN A 88 13.83 0.91 -9.78
C ASN A 88 14.59 2.24 -9.76
N GLU A 89 15.50 2.43 -10.70
CA GLU A 89 16.33 3.64 -10.76
C GLU A 89 15.52 4.94 -10.91
N VAL A 90 14.27 4.85 -11.38
CA VAL A 90 13.35 5.99 -11.50
C VAL A 90 13.08 6.65 -10.14
N LEU A 91 13.10 5.89 -9.04
CA LEU A 91 12.86 6.42 -7.69
C LEU A 91 13.94 7.39 -7.20
N ASN A 92 15.12 7.42 -7.84
CA ASN A 92 16.14 8.42 -7.53
C ASN A 92 15.71 9.84 -7.92
N ASP A 93 14.97 9.97 -9.02
CA ASP A 93 14.48 11.24 -9.56
C ASP A 93 13.01 11.49 -9.19
N GLU A 94 12.23 10.41 -9.05
CA GLU A 94 10.78 10.44 -8.82
C GLU A 94 10.35 9.59 -7.59
N PRO A 95 10.82 9.92 -6.37
CA PRO A 95 10.50 9.14 -5.16
C PRO A 95 9.01 9.15 -4.79
N HIS A 96 8.26 10.17 -5.25
CA HIS A 96 6.81 10.30 -5.05
C HIS A 96 5.99 9.18 -5.72
N LEU A 97 6.57 8.43 -6.66
CA LEU A 97 5.90 7.24 -7.23
C LEU A 97 5.57 6.19 -6.16
N MET A 98 6.33 6.14 -5.05
CA MET A 98 5.97 5.28 -3.92
C MET A 98 4.67 5.70 -3.24
N ASN A 99 4.28 6.98 -3.30
CA ASN A 99 3.00 7.46 -2.81
C ASN A 99 1.87 7.28 -3.84
N GLU A 100 2.14 7.58 -5.11
CA GLU A 100 1.11 7.60 -6.18
C GLU A 100 0.79 6.21 -6.74
N SER A 101 1.80 5.35 -6.85
CA SER A 101 1.73 4.07 -7.56
C SER A 101 2.45 2.95 -6.77
N PRO A 102 2.17 2.75 -5.46
CA PRO A 102 2.96 1.86 -4.58
C PRO A 102 3.02 0.41 -5.04
N TYR A 103 2.04 -0.02 -5.85
CA TYR A 103 1.92 -1.38 -6.35
C TYR A 103 2.34 -1.57 -7.80
N GLU A 104 2.52 -0.48 -8.56
CA GLU A 104 2.90 -0.52 -9.97
C GLU A 104 4.26 0.17 -10.13
N ASP A 105 4.30 1.49 -10.34
CA ASP A 105 5.53 2.22 -10.68
C ASP A 105 6.45 2.48 -9.46
N GLY A 106 5.93 2.29 -8.25
CA GLY A 106 6.63 2.47 -6.97
C GLY A 106 7.33 1.22 -6.43
N TRP A 107 7.52 0.18 -7.25
CA TRP A 107 8.32 -0.99 -6.87
C TRP A 107 9.78 -0.60 -6.57
N LEU A 108 10.45 -1.34 -5.69
CA LEU A 108 11.76 -0.97 -5.15
C LEU A 108 12.90 -1.75 -5.81
N ALA A 109 12.81 -3.08 -5.79
CA ALA A 109 13.79 -3.98 -6.37
C ALA A 109 13.14 -5.26 -6.89
N VAL A 110 13.88 -5.98 -7.72
CA VAL A 110 13.62 -7.36 -8.07
C VAL A 110 14.73 -8.22 -7.48
N ILE A 111 14.34 -9.26 -6.75
CA ILE A 111 15.26 -10.26 -6.22
C ILE A 111 15.08 -11.59 -6.95
N GLU A 112 16.20 -12.29 -7.19
CA GLU A 112 16.21 -13.70 -7.52
C GLU A 112 16.25 -14.51 -6.22
N LEU A 113 15.24 -15.37 -6.02
CA LEU A 113 14.98 -16.04 -4.75
C LEU A 113 16.04 -17.11 -4.45
N SER A 114 16.61 -17.05 -3.25
CA SER A 114 17.53 -18.08 -2.72
C SER A 114 16.76 -19.32 -2.22
N ASP A 115 15.58 -19.11 -1.64
CA ASP A 115 14.66 -20.17 -1.23
C ASP A 115 13.21 -19.80 -1.59
N PRO A 116 12.64 -20.39 -2.67
CA PRO A 116 11.25 -20.13 -3.04
C PRO A 116 10.20 -20.58 -2.01
N MET A 117 10.56 -21.44 -1.04
CA MET A 117 9.61 -21.92 -0.04
C MET A 117 9.26 -20.86 1.01
N GLU A 118 10.09 -19.84 1.21
CA GLU A 118 9.81 -18.75 2.15
C GLU A 118 8.54 -17.95 1.81
N VAL A 119 8.03 -18.07 0.58
CA VAL A 119 6.72 -17.51 0.20
C VAL A 119 5.58 -18.05 1.07
N GLU A 120 5.71 -19.28 1.60
CA GLU A 120 4.71 -19.88 2.50
C GLU A 120 4.62 -19.18 3.86
N ASP A 121 5.65 -18.42 4.26
CA ASP A 121 5.67 -17.64 5.51
C ASP A 121 5.09 -16.22 5.34
N LEU A 122 4.84 -15.79 4.10
CA LEU A 122 4.21 -14.51 3.80
C LEU A 122 2.69 -14.58 3.88
N MET A 123 2.05 -13.44 4.12
CA MET A 123 0.60 -13.35 4.20
C MET A 123 -0.02 -13.26 2.79
N PRO A 124 -1.06 -14.05 2.49
CA PRO A 124 -1.93 -13.77 1.36
C PRO A 124 -2.69 -12.44 1.58
N ALA A 125 -3.25 -11.90 0.49
CA ALA A 125 -3.93 -10.60 0.50
C ALA A 125 -5.08 -10.53 1.51
N GLU A 126 -5.85 -11.60 1.69
CA GLU A 126 -6.96 -11.67 2.63
C GLU A 126 -6.48 -11.56 4.08
N ASP A 127 -5.38 -12.22 4.42
CA ASP A 127 -4.80 -12.18 5.77
C ASP A 127 -4.22 -10.80 6.07
N TYR A 128 -3.56 -10.17 5.09
CA TYR A 128 -3.07 -8.80 5.23
C TYR A 128 -4.22 -7.79 5.36
N ALA A 129 -5.29 -7.94 4.58
CA ALA A 129 -6.46 -7.09 4.70
C ALA A 129 -7.10 -7.21 6.09
N GLN A 130 -7.17 -8.43 6.65
CA GLN A 130 -7.65 -8.65 8.02
C GLN A 130 -6.73 -8.02 9.06
N LEU A 131 -5.41 -8.10 8.89
CA LEU A 131 -4.44 -7.40 9.74
C LEU A 131 -4.70 -5.88 9.74
N LEU A 132 -4.94 -5.28 8.57
CA LEU A 132 -5.26 -3.85 8.48
C LEU A 132 -6.56 -3.48 9.22
N VAL A 133 -7.59 -4.33 9.17
CA VAL A 133 -8.83 -4.13 9.94
C VAL A 133 -8.52 -4.05 11.45
N GLU A 134 -7.67 -4.94 11.95
CA GLU A 134 -7.27 -4.96 13.36
C GLU A 134 -6.47 -3.71 13.73
N ILE A 135 -5.47 -3.34 12.93
CA ILE A 135 -4.65 -2.14 13.14
C ILE A 135 -5.52 -0.88 13.16
N ILE A 136 -6.43 -0.70 12.20
CA ILE A 136 -7.30 0.49 12.13
C ILE A 136 -8.20 0.58 13.36
N LYS A 137 -8.74 -0.57 13.81
CA LYS A 137 -9.56 -0.63 15.01
C LYS A 137 -8.77 -0.25 16.26
N ASP A 138 -7.57 -0.78 16.40
CA ASP A 138 -6.77 -0.61 17.62
C ASP A 138 -6.13 0.78 17.69
N GLU A 139 -5.63 1.32 16.58
CA GLU A 139 -4.93 2.61 16.56
C GLU A 139 -5.86 3.81 16.36
N LYS A 140 -6.91 3.65 15.54
CA LYS A 140 -7.79 4.77 15.13
C LYS A 140 -9.15 4.70 15.82
N GLY A 141 -9.48 3.60 16.50
CA GLY A 141 -10.78 3.39 17.13
C GLY A 141 -11.92 3.20 16.12
N GLU A 142 -11.60 3.00 14.86
CA GLU A 142 -12.55 2.91 13.75
C GLU A 142 -12.85 1.45 13.41
N THR A 143 -14.12 1.10 13.24
CA THR A 143 -14.49 -0.21 12.70
C THR A 143 -14.66 -0.11 11.19
N VAL A 144 -13.77 -0.76 10.45
CA VAL A 144 -13.88 -0.89 8.99
C VAL A 144 -14.31 -2.32 8.64
N LYS A 145 -15.11 -2.44 7.58
CA LYS A 145 -15.44 -3.74 6.98
C LYS A 145 -14.58 -3.91 5.74
N LEU A 146 -14.24 -5.16 5.41
CA LEU A 146 -13.67 -5.49 4.12
C LEU A 146 -14.72 -5.20 3.04
N GLY A 147 -14.40 -4.29 2.14
CA GLY A 147 -15.23 -3.99 0.97
C GLY A 147 -14.70 -4.72 -0.25
N LEU A 148 -15.60 -5.34 -1.01
CA LEU A 148 -15.31 -5.67 -2.40
C LEU A 148 -15.54 -4.41 -3.25
N PRO A 149 -14.80 -4.20 -4.35
CA PRO A 149 -14.87 -2.97 -5.16
C PRO A 149 -16.26 -2.62 -5.73
N GLU A 150 -17.28 -3.47 -5.57
CA GLU A 150 -18.66 -3.21 -6.02
C GLU A 150 -19.59 -2.65 -4.92
N GLU A 151 -19.15 -2.47 -3.66
CA GLU A 151 -20.02 -1.98 -2.57
C GLU A 151 -19.95 -0.46 -2.31
N GLU A 152 -19.30 0.33 -3.18
CA GLU A 152 -19.19 1.80 -3.00
C GLU A 152 -20.35 2.64 -3.57
N GLU A 153 -21.42 2.05 -4.11
CA GLU A 153 -22.57 2.85 -4.60
C GLU A 153 -23.47 3.43 -3.48
N GLU A 154 -23.39 2.97 -2.23
CA GLU A 154 -24.32 3.43 -1.18
C GLU A 154 -23.81 4.60 -0.32
N ARG A 155 -22.55 5.05 -0.47
CA ARG A 155 -21.95 6.00 0.50
C ARG A 155 -22.13 7.49 0.18
N PHE A 156 -22.72 7.84 -0.96
CA PHE A 156 -22.93 9.24 -1.37
C PHE A 156 -24.37 9.76 -1.21
N GLU A 157 -25.37 8.89 -1.03
CA GLU A 157 -26.77 9.33 -0.97
C GLU A 157 -27.17 9.91 0.41
N GLU A 158 -26.56 9.48 1.52
CA GLU A 158 -26.91 10.00 2.86
C GLU A 158 -26.49 11.46 3.11
N SER A 159 -25.57 12.03 2.32
CA SER A 159 -25.10 13.40 2.53
C SER A 159 -25.96 14.48 1.86
N LEU A 160 -26.85 14.11 0.94
CA LEU A 160 -27.68 15.07 0.20
C LEU A 160 -29.06 15.32 0.83
N GLU A 161 -29.54 14.45 1.72
CA GLU A 161 -30.85 14.61 2.38
C GLU A 161 -30.84 15.55 3.59
N ALA A 162 -29.69 16.12 3.97
CA ALA A 162 -29.55 16.95 5.16
C ALA A 162 -29.45 18.47 4.90
N LEU A 163 -29.87 18.97 3.73
CA LEU A 163 -30.03 20.41 3.52
C LEU A 163 -31.46 20.84 3.87
N PRO A 164 -31.67 21.64 4.93
CA PRO A 164 -33.00 22.17 5.24
C PRO A 164 -33.50 23.07 4.11
N GLU A 165 -34.78 22.92 3.72
CA GLU A 165 -35.44 23.65 2.61
C GLU A 165 -35.54 25.18 2.81
N GLU A 166 -35.05 25.76 3.90
CA GLU A 166 -35.23 27.20 4.23
C GLU A 166 -34.28 28.17 3.48
N GLU A 167 -33.36 27.68 2.65
CA GLU A 167 -32.45 28.52 1.84
C GLU A 167 -32.90 28.70 0.37
N LEU A 168 -34.10 28.24 -0.01
CA LEU A 168 -34.69 28.55 -1.31
C LEU A 168 -35.57 29.81 -1.21
N GLY A 169 -34.90 30.95 -1.09
CA GLY A 169 -35.51 32.28 -1.22
C GLY A 169 -36.09 32.49 -2.61
N TYR A 170 -37.38 32.21 -2.79
CA TYR A 170 -38.17 32.73 -3.90
C TYR A 170 -38.87 34.03 -3.44
N GLU A 171 -38.27 35.18 -3.77
CA GLU A 171 -39.01 36.44 -3.85
C GLU A 171 -40.01 36.34 -5.00
N GLU A 172 -41.26 35.97 -4.71
CA GLU A 172 -42.38 36.26 -5.62
C GLU A 172 -42.65 37.77 -5.58
N ARG A 173 -42.05 38.52 -6.50
CA ARG A 173 -42.60 39.81 -6.91
C ARG A 173 -43.75 39.55 -7.87
N GLU A 174 -44.99 39.75 -7.43
CA GLU A 174 -46.06 40.19 -8.32
C GLU A 174 -47.03 41.18 -7.64
N ARG A 175 -47.18 42.33 -8.33
CA ARG A 175 -48.15 43.43 -8.25
C ARG A 175 -47.98 44.54 -7.20
#